data_AF-A0A925WI86-F1
#
_entry.id   AF-A0A925WI86-F1
#
_cell.length_a   1.000
_cell.length_b   1.000
_cell.length_c   1.000
_cell.angle_alpha   90.00
_cell.angle_beta   90.00
_cell.angle_gamma   90.00
#
_symmetry.space_group_name_H-M   'P 1'
#
loop_
_entity.id
_entity.type
_entity.pdbx_description
1 polymer ?
#
loop_
_entity_poly.entity_id
_entity_poly.type
_entity_poly.pdbx_seq_one_letter_code
_entity_poly.pdbx_strand_id
1 'polypeptide(L)'
;MTDPVEQPLLTVQPTTQLEVEPSSTSSPAEAPTLMGGLRRWLFPTYDERTAQYEARLAVLNAAIDQHASAPSGYVLRGELHAQYGMDRLAAADFQQGLALAQQAMQVETWGVVSQAMLERAQAGLKRVMRSV
;
A
#
# COMPACT_ATOMS: atom_id res chain seq x y z
N MET A 1 -64.36 30.99 -13.66
CA MET A 1 -65.58 31.52 -13.01
C MET A 1 -66.43 30.32 -12.65
N THR A 2 -66.24 29.81 -11.43
CA THR A 2 -67.04 28.73 -10.80
C THR A 2 -66.65 28.68 -9.33
N ASP A 3 -67.57 29.06 -8.46
CA ASP A 3 -67.76 28.55 -7.10
C ASP A 3 -69.05 27.67 -7.14
N PRO A 4 -69.44 26.81 -6.15
CA PRO A 4 -68.93 26.63 -4.78
C PRO A 4 -68.82 25.15 -4.25
N VAL A 5 -68.23 25.03 -3.05
CA VAL A 5 -68.53 24.19 -1.85
C VAL A 5 -69.51 23.00 -1.93
N GLU A 6 -69.11 21.82 -1.39
CA GLU A 6 -69.85 20.93 -0.43
C GLU A 6 -69.04 19.64 -0.14
N GLN A 7 -68.37 19.51 1.01
CA GLN A 7 -68.75 18.84 2.27
C GLN A 7 -68.34 17.33 2.42
N PRO A 8 -68.05 16.86 3.66
CA PRO A 8 -67.29 15.64 3.94
C PRO A 8 -68.18 14.41 4.23
N LEU A 9 -67.66 13.21 3.97
CA LEU A 9 -68.27 11.96 4.45
C LEU A 9 -67.19 11.01 4.98
N LEU A 10 -67.13 10.92 6.31
CA LEU A 10 -66.60 9.74 6.99
C LEU A 10 -67.42 8.53 6.56
N THR A 11 -66.76 7.48 6.10
CA THR A 11 -67.28 6.11 6.23
C THR A 11 -66.14 5.22 6.70
N VAL A 12 -66.26 4.83 7.96
CA VAL A 12 -65.47 3.81 8.63
C VAL A 12 -65.82 2.47 8.01
N GLN A 13 -64.84 1.63 7.69
CA GLN A 13 -64.99 0.19 7.82
C GLN A 13 -63.80 -0.39 8.60
N PRO A 14 -64.05 -1.15 9.67
CA PRO A 14 -63.02 -1.85 10.43
C PRO A 14 -62.81 -3.27 9.89
N THR A 15 -61.72 -3.88 10.36
CA THR A 15 -61.48 -5.34 10.47
C THR A 15 -60.69 -6.02 9.35
N THR A 16 -59.39 -6.10 9.61
CA THR A 16 -58.57 -7.33 9.68
C THR A 16 -58.46 -8.25 8.45
N GLN A 17 -57.26 -8.31 7.90
CA GLN A 17 -56.54 -9.53 7.41
C GLN A 17 -55.09 -9.07 7.10
N LEU A 18 -54.10 -9.33 7.96
CA LEU A 18 -53.19 -10.50 7.90
C LEU A 18 -52.78 -10.90 6.47
N GLU A 19 -52.07 -10.01 5.77
CA GLU A 19 -51.27 -10.37 4.59
C GLU A 19 -49.82 -10.60 5.05
N VAL A 20 -49.43 -11.87 5.09
CA VAL A 20 -48.03 -12.30 5.27
C VAL A 20 -47.36 -12.14 3.91
N GLU A 21 -46.68 -11.02 3.71
CA GLU A 21 -45.78 -10.81 2.57
C GLU A 21 -44.35 -11.27 2.96
N PRO A 22 -43.72 -12.13 2.14
CA PRO A 22 -42.49 -12.80 2.51
C PRO A 22 -41.35 -11.80 2.65
N SER A 23 -40.66 -11.93 3.77
CA SER A 23 -39.39 -11.29 4.11
C SER A 23 -38.52 -11.16 2.86
N SER A 24 -38.43 -9.94 2.33
CA SER A 24 -37.30 -9.55 1.51
C SER A 24 -36.07 -9.69 2.40
N THR A 25 -35.38 -10.80 2.28
CA THR A 25 -34.03 -11.01 2.78
C THR A 25 -33.07 -10.10 2.01
N SER A 26 -33.21 -8.79 2.18
CA SER A 26 -32.07 -7.90 2.05
C SER A 26 -31.18 -8.18 3.26
N SER A 27 -30.26 -9.13 3.11
CA SER A 27 -29.11 -9.23 4.00
C SER A 27 -28.50 -7.83 4.05
N PRO A 28 -28.49 -7.13 5.20
CA PRO A 28 -27.79 -5.87 5.27
C PRO A 28 -26.31 -6.20 5.08
N ALA A 29 -25.77 -5.78 3.95
CA ALA A 29 -24.34 -5.74 3.73
C ALA A 29 -23.71 -5.07 4.96
N GLU A 30 -22.92 -5.82 5.70
CA GLU A 30 -22.21 -5.33 6.88
C GLU A 30 -21.39 -4.12 6.45
N ALA A 31 -21.83 -2.93 6.86
CA ALA A 31 -21.08 -1.70 6.63
C ALA A 31 -19.67 -1.85 7.24
N PRO A 32 -18.62 -1.34 6.58
CA PRO A 32 -17.26 -1.48 7.07
C PRO A 32 -17.19 -0.88 8.48
N THR A 33 -16.99 -1.75 9.47
CA THR A 33 -16.93 -1.32 10.87
C THR A 33 -15.69 -0.44 11.04
N LEU A 34 -15.82 0.68 11.75
CA LEU A 34 -14.67 1.55 12.07
C LEU A 34 -13.51 0.75 12.71
N MET A 35 -13.85 -0.25 13.52
CA MET A 35 -12.88 -1.18 14.10
C MET A 35 -12.20 -2.09 13.05
N GLY A 36 -12.90 -2.47 11.98
CA GLY A 36 -12.32 -3.20 10.85
C GLY A 36 -11.28 -2.36 10.09
N GLY A 37 -11.55 -1.08 9.89
CA GLY A 37 -10.58 -0.13 9.32
C GLY A 37 -9.33 0.03 10.19
N LEU A 38 -9.50 0.15 11.51
CA LEU A 38 -8.39 0.25 12.46
C LEU A 38 -7.51 -1.02 12.48
N ARG A 39 -8.14 -2.21 12.44
CA ARG A 39 -7.41 -3.49 12.38
C ARG A 39 -6.62 -3.65 11.08
N ARG A 40 -7.21 -3.28 9.94
CA ARG A 40 -6.51 -3.26 8.64
C ARG A 40 -5.32 -2.29 8.66
N TRP A 41 -5.49 -1.13 9.27
CA TRP A 41 -4.42 -0.14 9.41
C TRP A 41 -3.26 -0.64 10.28
N LEU A 42 -3.55 -1.30 11.40
CA LEU A 42 -2.52 -1.88 12.28
C LEU A 42 -1.88 -3.16 11.70
N PHE A 43 -2.64 -3.93 10.93
CA PHE A 43 -2.24 -5.22 10.40
C PHE A 43 -2.63 -5.34 8.92
N PRO A 44 -1.82 -4.79 8.00
CA PRO A 44 -2.06 -4.92 6.58
C PRO A 44 -2.03 -6.39 6.16
N THR A 45 -2.95 -6.71 5.25
CA THR A 45 -3.07 -8.06 4.68
C THR A 45 -1.84 -8.43 3.86
N TYR A 46 -1.66 -9.72 3.61
CA TYR A 46 -0.58 -10.20 2.75
C TYR A 46 -0.64 -9.57 1.35
N ASP A 47 -1.84 -9.52 0.75
CA ASP A 47 -2.04 -8.96 -0.59
C ASP A 47 -1.69 -7.48 -0.66
N GLU A 48 -2.07 -6.69 0.35
CA GLU A 48 -1.71 -5.27 0.44
C GLU A 48 -0.19 -5.07 0.58
N ARG A 49 0.49 -5.92 1.36
CA ARG A 49 1.96 -5.86 1.47
C ARG A 49 2.63 -6.21 0.14
N THR A 50 2.15 -7.24 -0.54
CA THR A 50 2.68 -7.65 -1.85
C THR A 50 2.45 -6.55 -2.89
N ALA A 51 1.25 -5.97 -2.95
CA ALA A 51 0.97 -4.85 -3.83
C ALA A 51 1.86 -3.62 -3.53
N GLN A 52 2.12 -3.35 -2.25
CA GLN A 52 3.03 -2.27 -1.85
C GLN A 52 4.48 -2.55 -2.24
N TYR A 53 4.95 -3.80 -2.10
CA TYR A 53 6.27 -4.23 -2.56
C TYR A 53 6.41 -3.99 -4.06
N GLU A 54 5.50 -4.52 -4.86
CA GLU A 54 5.51 -4.41 -6.33
C GLU A 54 5.49 -2.94 -6.79
N ALA A 55 4.63 -2.11 -6.18
CA ALA A 55 4.55 -0.70 -6.50
C ALA A 55 5.87 0.03 -6.21
N ARG A 56 6.49 -0.23 -5.06
CA ARG A 56 7.79 0.37 -4.70
C ARG A 56 8.93 -0.15 -5.57
N LEU A 57 8.89 -1.44 -5.91
CA LEU A 57 9.87 -2.06 -6.79
C LEU A 57 9.82 -1.44 -8.19
N ALA A 58 8.62 -1.21 -8.73
CA ALA A 58 8.44 -0.60 -10.05
C ALA A 58 9.03 0.82 -10.10
N VAL A 59 8.79 1.63 -9.07
CA VAL A 59 9.37 2.99 -8.95
C VAL A 59 10.89 2.94 -8.91
N LEU A 60 11.47 2.03 -8.13
CA LEU A 60 12.92 1.91 -8.01
C LEU A 60 13.57 1.39 -9.30
N ASN A 61 12.91 0.45 -9.99
CA ASN A 61 13.36 0.00 -11.31
C ASN A 61 13.38 1.14 -12.31
N ALA A 62 12.29 1.92 -12.40
CA ALA A 62 12.25 3.09 -13.28
C ALA A 62 13.33 4.13 -12.93
N ALA A 63 13.66 4.31 -11.64
CA ALA A 63 14.74 5.20 -11.22
C ALA A 63 16.12 4.68 -11.65
N ILE A 64 16.35 3.37 -11.55
CA ILE A 64 17.58 2.71 -12.02
C ILE A 64 17.69 2.80 -13.55
N ASP A 65 16.59 2.60 -14.28
CA ASP A 65 16.59 2.69 -15.75
C ASP A 65 16.97 4.10 -16.22
N GLN A 66 16.51 5.14 -15.51
CA GLN A 66 16.85 6.54 -15.83
C GLN A 66 18.27 6.91 -15.38
N HIS A 67 18.74 6.35 -14.27
CA HIS A 67 20.02 6.70 -13.65
C HIS A 67 20.79 5.46 -13.21
N ALA A 68 21.22 4.66 -14.19
CA ALA A 68 21.84 3.36 -13.95
C ALA A 68 23.18 3.41 -13.19
N SER A 69 23.84 4.58 -13.16
CA SER A 69 25.08 4.81 -12.42
C SER A 69 24.87 5.41 -11.03
N ALA A 70 23.62 5.74 -10.64
CA ALA A 70 23.34 6.32 -9.33
C ALA A 70 23.32 5.21 -8.26
N PRO A 71 24.17 5.26 -7.23
CA PRO A 71 24.21 4.21 -6.20
C PRO A 71 22.91 4.11 -5.39
N SER A 72 22.19 5.22 -5.24
CA SER A 72 20.96 5.30 -4.45
C SER A 72 19.86 4.35 -4.93
N GLY A 73 19.69 4.18 -6.25
CA GLY A 73 18.66 3.28 -6.80
C GLY A 73 18.86 1.84 -6.32
N TYR A 74 20.08 1.33 -6.43
CA TYR A 74 20.43 -0.02 -5.98
C TYR A 74 20.40 -0.15 -4.47
N VAL A 75 20.93 0.82 -3.72
CA VAL A 75 20.87 0.76 -2.24
C VAL A 75 19.43 0.71 -1.74
N LEU A 76 18.55 1.58 -2.26
CA LEU A 76 17.14 1.60 -1.86
C LEU A 76 16.38 0.35 -2.28
N ARG A 77 16.69 -0.23 -3.46
CA ARG A 77 16.09 -1.49 -3.90
C ARG A 77 16.58 -2.68 -3.08
N GLY A 78 17.86 -2.70 -2.70
CA GLY A 78 18.41 -3.70 -1.78
C GLY A 78 17.73 -3.65 -0.41
N GLU A 79 17.41 -2.46 0.09
CA GLU A 79 16.65 -2.31 1.33
C GLU A 79 15.21 -2.78 1.22
N LEU A 80 14.56 -2.53 0.08
CA LEU A 80 13.23 -3.06 -0.19
C LEU A 80 13.28 -4.59 -0.20
N HIS A 81 14.23 -5.20 -0.90
CA HIS A 81 14.41 -6.65 -0.88
C HIS A 81 14.63 -7.20 0.54
N ALA A 82 15.52 -6.56 1.32
CA ALA A 82 15.78 -6.98 2.70
C ALA A 82 14.54 -6.84 3.60
N GLN A 83 13.74 -5.78 3.42
CA GLN A 83 12.49 -5.58 4.17
C GLN A 83 11.48 -6.72 3.96
N TYR A 84 11.52 -7.37 2.79
CA TYR A 84 10.63 -8.46 2.41
C TYR A 84 11.31 -9.85 2.49
N GLY A 85 12.48 -9.94 3.15
CA GLY A 85 13.19 -11.20 3.40
C GLY A 85 13.88 -11.80 2.18
N MET A 86 14.07 -11.02 1.12
CA MET A 86 14.71 -11.46 -0.12
C MET A 86 16.22 -11.22 -0.07
N ASP A 87 16.89 -11.83 0.92
CA ASP A 87 18.28 -11.49 1.29
C ASP A 87 19.30 -11.66 0.16
N ARG A 88 19.11 -12.64 -0.73
CA ARG A 88 19.98 -12.81 -1.92
C ARG A 88 19.87 -11.66 -2.90
N LEU A 89 18.65 -11.22 -3.21
CA LEU A 89 18.41 -10.07 -4.09
C LEU A 89 18.91 -8.78 -3.43
N ALA A 90 18.67 -8.65 -2.13
CA ALA A 90 19.17 -7.53 -1.35
C ALA A 90 20.70 -7.44 -1.38
N ALA A 91 21.40 -8.55 -1.18
CA ALA A 91 22.86 -8.62 -1.22
C ALA A 91 23.41 -8.19 -2.58
N ALA A 92 22.82 -8.66 -3.68
CA ALA A 92 23.23 -8.29 -5.03
C ALA A 92 23.07 -6.77 -5.27
N ASP A 93 21.94 -6.19 -4.88
CA ASP A 93 21.70 -4.75 -4.98
C ASP A 93 22.66 -3.93 -4.09
N PHE A 94 22.92 -4.37 -2.86
CA PHE A 94 23.88 -3.69 -1.99
C PHE A 94 25.32 -3.75 -2.55
N GLN A 95 25.72 -4.87 -3.15
CA GLN A 95 27.03 -4.98 -3.79
C GLN A 95 27.15 -4.02 -4.98
N GLN A 96 26.12 -3.92 -5.81
CA GLN A 96 26.11 -3.00 -6.95
C GLN A 96 26.12 -1.53 -6.48
N GLY A 97 25.28 -1.19 -5.49
CA GLY A 97 25.23 0.14 -4.90
C GLY A 97 26.56 0.54 -4.25
N LEU A 98 27.23 -0.40 -3.58
CA LEU A 98 28.57 -0.20 -3.01
C LEU A 98 29.61 0.12 -4.08
N ALA A 99 29.64 -0.66 -5.16
CA ALA A 99 30.59 -0.44 -6.26
C ALA A 99 30.39 0.93 -6.92
N LEU A 100 29.13 1.32 -7.19
CA LEU A 100 28.80 2.62 -7.77
C LEU A 100 29.12 3.78 -6.82
N ALA A 101 28.87 3.62 -5.52
CA ALA A 101 29.19 4.64 -4.53
C ALA A 101 30.70 4.86 -4.42
N GLN A 102 31.48 3.79 -4.41
CA GLN A 102 32.95 3.87 -4.44
C GLN A 102 33.47 4.57 -5.69
N GLN A 103 32.87 4.31 -6.85
CA GLN A 103 33.21 5.00 -8.09
C GLN A 103 32.85 6.49 -8.00
N ALA A 104 31.64 6.82 -7.56
CA ALA A 104 31.17 8.21 -7.45
C ALA A 104 32.04 9.06 -6.50
N MET A 105 32.49 8.47 -5.38
CA MET A 105 33.41 9.14 -4.44
C MET A 105 34.75 9.54 -5.05
N GLN A 106 35.19 8.91 -6.14
CA GLN A 106 36.44 9.28 -6.81
C GLN A 106 36.31 10.54 -7.68
N VAL A 107 35.09 10.88 -8.07
CA VAL A 107 34.81 11.94 -9.05
C VAL A 107 34.09 13.15 -8.43
N GLU A 108 33.31 12.92 -7.36
CA GLU A 108 32.53 13.96 -6.69
C GLU A 108 33.38 14.85 -5.77
N THR A 109 33.20 16.17 -5.89
CA THR A 109 33.93 17.16 -5.06
C THR A 109 33.56 17.07 -3.58
N TRP A 110 32.31 16.76 -3.25
CA TRP A 110 31.83 16.71 -1.87
C TRP A 110 31.54 15.29 -1.38
N GLY A 111 31.13 14.38 -2.27
CA GLY A 111 30.98 12.95 -1.99
C GLY A 111 30.00 12.55 -0.88
N VAL A 112 29.30 13.48 -0.24
CA VAL A 112 28.50 13.22 0.98
C VAL A 112 27.39 12.21 0.72
N VAL A 113 26.67 12.36 -0.40
CA VAL A 113 25.61 11.42 -0.79
C VAL A 113 26.22 10.05 -1.10
N SER A 114 27.30 10.01 -1.85
CA SER A 114 28.00 8.77 -2.20
C SER A 114 28.57 8.06 -0.98
N GLN A 115 29.13 8.79 -0.02
CA GLN A 115 29.59 8.24 1.25
C GLN A 115 28.43 7.67 2.07
N ALA A 116 27.32 8.40 2.19
CA ALA A 116 26.13 7.90 2.88
C ALA A 116 25.58 6.63 2.22
N MET A 117 25.60 6.56 0.88
CA MET A 117 25.19 5.36 0.14
C MET A 117 26.16 4.19 0.33
N LEU A 118 27.47 4.46 0.36
CA LEU A 118 28.49 3.46 0.65
C LEU A 118 28.28 2.84 2.04
N GLU A 119 28.12 3.67 3.07
CA GLU A 119 27.91 3.22 4.45
C GLU A 119 26.60 2.42 4.58
N ARG A 120 25.52 2.91 3.96
CA ARG A 120 24.22 2.25 3.96
C ARG A 120 24.27 0.90 3.23
N ALA A 121 24.97 0.82 2.09
CA ALA A 121 25.18 -0.42 1.36
C ALA A 121 25.97 -1.44 2.18
N GLN A 122 27.06 -1.02 2.84
CA GLN A 122 27.86 -1.89 3.69
C GLN A 122 27.06 -2.42 4.90
N ALA A 123 26.31 -1.54 5.56
CA ALA A 123 25.45 -1.91 6.68
C ALA A 123 24.34 -2.90 6.25
N GLY A 124 23.71 -2.62 5.11
CA GLY A 124 22.69 -3.48 4.49
C GLY A 124 23.25 -4.87 4.17
N LEU A 125 24.39 -4.92 3.46
CA LEU A 125 25.06 -6.17 3.09
C LEU A 125 25.44 -7.00 4.32
N LYS A 126 26.06 -6.38 5.32
CA LYS A 126 26.43 -7.05 6.58
C LYS A 126 25.23 -7.64 7.30
N ARG A 127 24.07 -6.95 7.26
CA ARG A 127 22.84 -7.42 7.89
C ARG A 127 22.29 -8.66 7.17
N VAL A 128 22.15 -8.61 5.84
CA VAL A 128 21.57 -9.71 5.05
C VAL A 128 22.50 -10.92 4.91
N MET A 129 23.82 -10.72 5.03
CA MET A 129 24.78 -11.84 5.04
C MET A 129 24.83 -12.58 6.37
N ARG A 130 24.31 -12.00 7.46
CA ARG A 130 24.24 -12.67 8.76
C ARG A 130 23.02 -13.58 8.89
N SER A 131 21.99 -13.33 8.09
CA SER A 131 20.73 -14.08 8.12
C SER A 131 20.72 -15.32 7.21
N VAL A 132 21.75 -15.51 6.39
CA VAL A 132 21.97 -16.70 5.53
C VAL A 132 22.87 -17.70 6.25
#